data_AF-J3M4V8-F1
#
_entry.id   AF-J3M4V8-F1
#
_cell.length_a   1.000
_cell.length_b   1.000
_cell.length_c   1.000
_cell.angle_alpha   90.00
_cell.angle_beta   90.00
_cell.angle_gamma   90.00
#
_symmetry.space_group_name_H-M   'P 1'
#
loop_
_entity.id
_entity.type
_entity.pdbx_description
1 polymer ?
#
loop_
_entity_poly.entity_id
_entity_poly.type
_entity_poly.pdbx_seq_one_letter_code
_entity_poly.pdbx_strand_id
1 'polypeptide(L)'
;MVANYRTGLGRTDVMRVNPYNAVIGLGHAGGKVTMWKPTSLKPLVTMLCHSGPVTAIAFDRGGHLMATAGVDRKVKLWDQRPYAARAQSLDFSQKGLLACSNGSQVEIFRDTGGQDYKIYMKHRMVKGYQIGNVLFRPYEDILGIGHSMGLSSILVPGSGEPNFDTFVDNPIETSKQRREKEVQSLLNKLQPETIMLNPNMIATVRPSRKKEKKTKKEIEEEMEDAVEAAKNIEFKKKTKGRSKASKRAKKREEEVLKAKRPFLDQQNENDGRPDKKQRVTEEIELPKALQRFAKSRQGWSTRFSIFVFAAISFSSLVCIVSCSWQIYAVLNF
;
A
#
# COMPACT_ATOMS: atom_id res chain seq x y z
N MET A 1 10.71 -15.52 -15.98
CA MET A 1 9.37 -14.95 -15.75
C MET A 1 9.50 -13.44 -15.74
N VAL A 2 8.82 -12.74 -16.65
CA VAL A 2 8.75 -11.27 -16.66
C VAL A 2 7.37 -10.91 -16.15
N ALA A 3 7.30 -10.14 -15.06
CA ALA A 3 6.06 -9.72 -14.45
C ALA A 3 5.88 -8.22 -14.65
N ASN A 4 4.74 -7.81 -15.20
CA ASN A 4 4.41 -6.42 -15.48
C ASN A 4 3.28 -5.96 -14.56
N TYR A 5 3.58 -5.03 -13.67
CA TYR A 5 2.64 -4.53 -12.67
C TYR A 5 2.41 -3.02 -12.81
N ARG A 6 1.14 -2.63 -12.84
CA ARG A 6 0.75 -1.21 -12.84
C ARG A 6 0.64 -0.72 -11.40
N THR A 7 1.50 0.23 -11.02
CA THR A 7 1.52 0.79 -9.66
C THR A 7 0.31 1.70 -9.38
N GLY A 8 -0.19 2.41 -10.39
CA GLY A 8 -1.37 3.29 -10.26
C GLY A 8 -1.15 4.56 -9.43
N LEU A 9 0.08 4.87 -9.04
CA LEU A 9 0.43 5.98 -8.13
C LEU A 9 1.24 7.10 -8.80
N GLY A 10 1.32 7.08 -10.14
CA GLY A 10 2.05 8.05 -10.94
C GLY A 10 3.47 7.61 -11.27
N ARG A 11 4.34 8.59 -11.53
CA ARG A 11 5.75 8.37 -11.90
C ARG A 11 6.53 7.80 -10.72
N THR A 12 7.34 6.79 -11.01
CA THR A 12 8.28 6.16 -10.07
C THR A 12 9.70 6.62 -10.40
N ASP A 13 10.26 7.49 -9.59
CA ASP A 13 11.62 8.02 -9.82
C ASP A 13 12.70 7.16 -9.15
N VAL A 14 12.32 6.35 -8.16
CA VAL A 14 13.26 5.57 -7.35
C VAL A 14 12.82 4.12 -7.28
N MET A 15 13.78 3.22 -7.46
CA MET A 15 13.62 1.78 -7.30
C MET A 15 14.85 1.20 -6.57
N ARG A 16 14.61 0.44 -5.50
CA ARG A 16 15.64 -0.31 -4.79
C ARG A 16 15.14 -1.70 -4.40
N VAL A 17 16.06 -2.65 -4.36
CA VAL A 17 15.79 -4.00 -3.85
C VAL A 17 16.26 -4.05 -2.40
N ASN A 18 15.47 -4.65 -1.53
CA ASN A 18 15.92 -5.00 -0.19
C ASN A 18 16.81 -6.25 -0.29
N PRO A 19 18.10 -6.18 0.08
CA PRO A 19 19.02 -7.31 -0.01
C PRO A 19 18.63 -8.49 0.89
N TYR A 20 17.91 -8.27 2.00
CA TYR A 20 17.54 -9.32 2.95
C TYR A 20 16.39 -10.20 2.44
N ASN A 21 15.35 -9.60 1.85
CA ASN A 21 14.12 -10.30 1.48
C ASN A 21 13.77 -10.25 -0.02
N ALA A 22 14.62 -9.61 -0.84
CA ALA A 22 14.45 -9.41 -2.28
C ALA A 22 13.16 -8.65 -2.69
N VAL A 23 12.48 -8.01 -1.74
CA VAL A 23 11.31 -7.17 -2.01
C VAL A 23 11.76 -5.86 -2.64
N ILE A 24 11.00 -5.39 -3.64
CA ILE A 24 11.33 -4.18 -4.38
C ILE A 24 10.59 -2.98 -3.77
N GLY A 25 11.33 -2.00 -3.27
CA GLY A 25 10.81 -0.70 -2.87
C GLY A 25 10.75 0.27 -4.04
N LEU A 26 9.57 0.83 -4.30
CA LEU A 26 9.35 1.88 -5.29
C LEU A 26 8.94 3.18 -4.61
N GLY A 27 9.58 4.28 -4.99
CA GLY A 27 9.24 5.63 -4.55
C GLY A 27 8.39 6.35 -5.59
N HIS A 28 7.26 6.93 -5.15
CA HIS A 28 6.32 7.64 -6.02
C HIS A 28 6.39 9.16 -5.83
N ALA A 29 5.90 9.89 -6.83
CA ALA A 29 5.77 11.35 -6.78
C ALA A 29 4.82 11.85 -5.66
N GLY A 30 3.83 11.05 -5.25
CA GLY A 30 2.92 11.38 -4.15
C GLY A 30 3.47 11.12 -2.74
N GLY A 31 4.80 10.96 -2.59
CA GLY A 31 5.44 10.72 -1.29
C GLY A 31 5.21 9.35 -0.66
N LYS A 32 4.54 8.46 -1.40
CA LYS A 32 4.31 7.08 -1.00
C LYS A 32 5.48 6.20 -1.42
N VAL A 33 5.85 5.27 -0.56
CA VAL A 33 6.75 4.15 -0.88
C VAL A 33 5.92 2.87 -0.89
N THR A 34 6.05 2.09 -1.95
CA THR A 34 5.35 0.81 -2.09
C THR A 34 6.33 -0.33 -2.22
N MET A 35 6.07 -1.43 -1.53
CA MET A 35 6.87 -2.64 -1.57
C MET A 35 6.19 -3.70 -2.44
N TRP A 36 6.93 -4.28 -3.36
CA TRP A 36 6.41 -5.19 -4.39
C TRP A 36 7.12 -6.54 -4.35
N LYS A 37 6.33 -7.60 -4.55
CA LYS A 37 6.83 -8.92 -4.89
C LYS A 37 6.40 -9.29 -6.31
N PRO A 38 7.22 -10.06 -7.05
CA PRO A 38 6.95 -10.37 -8.45
C PRO A 38 5.78 -11.33 -8.67
N THR A 39 5.15 -11.86 -7.62
CA THR A 39 3.96 -12.74 -7.71
C THR A 39 2.66 -11.99 -7.42
N SER A 40 2.72 -10.80 -6.80
CA SER A 40 1.53 -10.08 -6.34
C SER A 40 1.14 -8.96 -7.28
N LEU A 41 -0.12 -8.95 -7.71
CA LEU A 41 -0.70 -7.84 -8.48
C LEU A 41 -0.82 -6.56 -7.62
N LYS A 42 -0.95 -6.72 -6.30
CA LYS A 42 -1.06 -5.60 -5.35
C LYS A 42 0.24 -5.43 -4.58
N PRO A 43 0.62 -4.20 -4.19
CA PRO A 43 1.77 -3.99 -3.33
C PRO A 43 1.58 -4.72 -2.00
N LEU A 44 2.65 -5.29 -1.46
CA LEU A 44 2.66 -5.93 -0.14
C LEU A 44 2.42 -4.90 0.96
N VAL A 45 3.07 -3.74 0.83
CA VAL A 45 3.02 -2.66 1.78
C VAL A 45 2.95 -1.34 1.02
N THR A 46 2.12 -0.42 1.49
CA THR A 46 2.05 0.96 1.01
C THR A 46 2.24 1.90 2.20
N MET A 47 3.31 2.68 2.20
CA MET A 47 3.63 3.62 3.28
C MET A 47 3.61 5.04 2.75
N LEU A 48 3.02 5.96 3.53
CA LEU A 48 3.13 7.39 3.26
C LEU A 48 4.37 7.91 3.97
N CYS A 49 5.45 8.14 3.21
CA CYS A 49 6.71 8.52 3.81
C CYS A 49 6.89 10.03 3.88
N HIS A 50 6.60 10.74 2.79
CA HIS A 50 6.79 12.17 2.66
C HIS A 50 5.50 12.83 2.16
N SER A 51 5.37 14.14 2.34
CA SER A 51 4.29 14.98 1.80
C SER A 51 4.51 15.29 0.32
N GLY A 52 5.77 15.29 -0.14
CA GLY A 52 6.16 15.45 -1.55
C GLY A 52 6.85 14.22 -2.14
N PRO A 53 7.34 14.31 -3.39
CA PRO A 53 8.00 13.20 -4.09
C PRO A 53 9.15 12.55 -3.32
N VAL A 54 9.23 11.23 -3.38
CA VAL A 54 10.35 10.46 -2.83
C VAL A 54 11.53 10.56 -3.79
N THR A 55 12.66 11.10 -3.32
CA THR A 55 13.87 11.32 -4.11
C THR A 55 14.88 10.19 -4.00
N ALA A 56 14.94 9.51 -2.85
CA ALA A 56 15.83 8.37 -2.65
C ALA A 56 15.26 7.38 -1.64
N ILE A 57 15.65 6.11 -1.82
CA ILE A 57 15.35 5.00 -0.93
C ILE A 57 16.66 4.22 -0.76
N ALA A 58 16.93 3.73 0.45
CA ALA A 58 18.00 2.78 0.73
C ALA A 58 17.49 1.74 1.74
N PHE A 59 17.90 0.50 1.54
CA PHE A 59 17.62 -0.60 2.46
C PHE A 59 18.90 -1.02 3.15
N ASP A 60 18.81 -1.29 4.45
CA ASP A 60 19.90 -1.91 5.18
C ASP A 60 20.06 -3.39 4.77
N ARG A 61 21.28 -3.91 4.89
CA ARG A 61 21.59 -5.32 4.60
C ARG A 61 20.94 -6.29 5.57
N GLY A 62 20.75 -5.88 6.83
CA GLY A 62 20.04 -6.68 7.83
C GLY A 62 18.52 -6.74 7.62
N GLY A 63 17.97 -5.91 6.73
CA GLY A 63 16.53 -5.89 6.43
C GLY A 63 15.65 -5.24 7.50
N HIS A 64 16.25 -4.72 8.58
CA HIS A 64 15.54 -4.06 9.68
C HIS A 64 15.23 -2.60 9.35
N LEU A 65 16.21 -1.87 8.82
CA LEU A 65 16.10 -0.44 8.58
C LEU A 65 15.86 -0.12 7.10
N MET A 66 15.05 0.91 6.86
CA MET A 66 14.89 1.52 5.54
C MET A 66 15.00 3.04 5.67
N ALA A 67 15.81 3.66 4.83
CA ALA A 67 15.92 5.12 4.76
C ALA A 67 15.19 5.63 3.53
N THR A 68 14.48 6.75 3.70
CA THR A 68 13.76 7.42 2.62
C THR A 68 14.04 8.91 2.67
N ALA A 69 14.30 9.51 1.52
CA ALA A 69 14.39 10.96 1.37
C ALA A 69 13.29 11.48 0.46
N GLY A 70 12.81 12.68 0.75
CA GLY A 70 11.84 13.37 -0.07
C GLY A 70 12.19 14.83 -0.33
N VAL A 71 11.43 15.44 -1.22
CA VAL A 71 11.52 16.88 -1.55
C VAL A 71 11.29 17.77 -0.33
N ASP A 72 10.60 17.26 0.70
CA ASP A 72 10.32 17.92 1.98
C ASP A 72 11.56 18.22 2.82
N ARG A 73 12.76 17.88 2.33
CA ARG A 73 14.05 18.09 3.01
C ARG A 73 14.16 17.32 4.33
N LYS A 74 13.50 16.16 4.39
CA LYS A 74 13.55 15.24 5.52
C LYS A 74 14.04 13.88 5.03
N VAL A 75 14.91 13.25 5.82
CA VAL A 75 15.31 11.85 5.64
C VAL A 75 14.65 11.09 6.78
N LYS A 76 13.66 10.27 6.43
CA LYS A 76 13.00 9.42 7.42
C LYS A 76 13.61 8.05 7.37
N LEU A 77 14.14 7.63 8.51
CA LEU A 77 14.41 6.24 8.78
C LEU A 77 13.06 5.56 9.10
N TRP A 78 12.94 4.31 8.73
CA TRP A 78 11.82 3.44 9.01
C TRP A 78 12.41 2.25 9.75
N ASP A 79 11.73 1.89 10.84
CA ASP A 79 12.22 1.13 12.01
C ASP A 79 12.81 1.97 13.17
N GLN A 80 13.00 3.30 13.00
CA GLN A 80 13.03 4.31 14.09
C GLN A 80 12.93 5.77 13.57
N ARG A 81 13.00 6.79 14.45
CA ARG A 81 12.56 8.20 14.32
C ARG A 81 13.08 8.99 13.08
N PRO A 82 12.37 10.08 12.66
CA PRO A 82 12.75 10.89 11.50
C PRO A 82 13.91 11.86 11.77
N TYR A 83 14.81 12.03 10.81
CA TYR A 83 15.93 12.99 10.84
C TYR A 83 15.73 14.10 9.79
N ALA A 84 16.18 15.32 10.11
CA ALA A 84 16.02 16.48 9.23
C ALA A 84 17.25 16.64 8.31
N ALA A 85 17.18 16.05 7.11
CA ALA A 85 18.17 16.25 6.05
C ALA A 85 17.49 16.18 4.67
N ARG A 86 18.02 16.89 3.67
CA ARG A 86 17.61 16.77 2.26
C ARG A 86 18.59 15.81 1.58
N ALA A 87 18.08 14.72 0.99
CA ALA A 87 18.92 13.80 0.20
C ALA A 87 18.44 13.69 -1.26
N GLN A 88 19.40 13.68 -2.20
CA GLN A 88 19.18 13.33 -3.60
C GLN A 88 19.42 11.83 -3.83
N SER A 89 20.43 11.26 -3.19
CA SER A 89 20.71 9.83 -3.18
C SER A 89 21.00 9.35 -1.76
N LEU A 90 20.64 8.11 -1.48
CA LEU A 90 20.88 7.43 -0.21
C LEU A 90 21.49 6.06 -0.48
N ASP A 91 22.40 5.64 0.39
CA ASP A 91 22.92 4.28 0.42
C ASP A 91 23.34 3.86 1.83
N PHE A 92 23.16 2.58 2.15
CA PHE A 92 23.60 1.99 3.40
C PHE A 92 24.89 1.20 3.18
N SER A 93 25.82 1.36 4.10
CA SER A 93 27.01 0.54 4.17
C SER A 93 26.72 -0.81 4.83
N GLN A 94 27.59 -1.80 4.62
CA GLN A 94 27.51 -3.11 5.27
C GLN A 94 27.45 -3.04 6.80
N LYS A 95 28.18 -2.09 7.40
CA LYS A 95 28.18 -1.84 8.86
C LYS A 95 27.10 -0.86 9.35
N GLY A 96 26.13 -0.51 8.51
CA GLY A 96 25.01 0.35 8.90
C GLY A 96 25.28 1.86 8.90
N LEU A 97 26.40 2.32 8.31
CA LEU A 97 26.58 3.74 8.00
C LEU A 97 25.59 4.18 6.91
N LEU A 98 25.01 5.36 7.05
CA LEU A 98 24.08 5.91 6.06
C LEU A 98 24.75 7.08 5.33
N ALA A 99 24.93 6.96 4.02
CA ALA A 99 25.40 8.07 3.19
C ALA A 99 24.21 8.81 2.59
N CYS A 100 24.26 10.14 2.67
CA CYS A 100 23.26 11.07 2.16
C CYS A 100 23.95 12.11 1.29
N SER A 101 23.48 12.30 0.06
CA SER A 101 23.96 13.37 -0.81
C SER A 101 22.99 14.55 -0.81
N ASN A 102 23.51 15.76 -0.67
CA ASN A 102 22.75 16.99 -0.73
C ASN A 102 23.44 17.99 -1.69
N GLY A 103 23.02 18.02 -2.95
CA GLY A 103 23.56 18.93 -3.94
C GLY A 103 25.05 18.67 -4.19
N SER A 104 25.93 19.50 -3.61
CA SER A 104 27.39 19.39 -3.72
C SER A 104 28.07 18.85 -2.45
N GLN A 105 27.30 18.37 -1.48
CA GLN A 105 27.80 17.86 -0.21
C GLN A 105 27.36 16.40 -0.02
N VAL A 106 28.23 15.61 0.62
CA VAL A 106 27.91 14.29 1.12
C VAL A 106 28.01 14.33 2.64
N GLU A 107 26.95 13.88 3.30
CA GLU A 107 26.90 13.71 4.74
C GLU A 107 26.78 12.23 5.04
N ILE A 108 27.65 11.73 5.92
CA ILE A 108 27.66 10.35 6.35
C ILE A 108 27.23 10.32 7.80
N PHE A 109 26.24 9.48 8.09
CA PHE A 109 25.69 9.29 9.41
C PHE A 109 26.12 7.94 9.98
N ARG A 110 26.47 7.94 11.26
CA ARG A 110 26.77 6.74 12.05
C ARG A 110 25.77 6.64 13.18
N ASP A 111 25.31 5.43 13.46
CA ASP A 111 24.53 5.15 14.67
C ASP A 111 25.45 5.25 15.90
N THR A 112 25.06 6.08 16.86
CA THR A 112 25.77 6.21 18.14
C THR A 112 25.25 5.24 19.21
N GLY A 113 24.32 4.37 18.84
CA GLY A 113 23.67 3.39 19.69
C GLY A 113 22.19 3.74 19.86
N GLY A 114 21.32 2.72 19.81
CA GLY A 114 19.87 2.91 19.95
C GLY A 114 19.17 3.47 18.72
N GLN A 115 19.78 3.36 17.53
CA GLN A 115 19.30 3.93 16.25
C GLN A 115 19.28 5.46 16.24
N ASP A 116 20.13 6.10 17.06
CA ASP A 116 20.39 7.54 17.11
C ASP A 116 21.52 7.90 16.15
N TYR A 117 21.15 8.29 14.93
CA TYR A 117 22.10 8.64 13.86
C TYR A 117 22.65 10.06 14.05
N LYS A 118 23.97 10.16 14.17
CA LYS A 118 24.70 11.44 14.18
C LYS A 118 25.62 11.53 12.98
N ILE A 119 25.95 12.76 12.62
CA ILE A 119 26.86 13.03 11.51
C ILE A 119 28.25 12.51 11.91
N TYR A 120 28.74 11.54 11.15
CA TYR A 120 30.07 10.96 11.30
C TYR A 120 31.11 11.80 10.53
N MET A 121 30.80 12.12 9.27
CA MET A 121 31.69 12.88 8.41
C MET A 121 30.88 13.72 7.42
N LYS A 122 31.43 14.89 7.06
CA LYS A 122 30.93 15.70 5.95
C LYS A 122 32.03 15.85 4.91
N HIS A 123 31.67 15.65 3.65
CA HIS A 123 32.56 15.90 2.53
C HIS A 123 31.89 16.90 1.59
N ARG A 124 32.60 17.97 1.25
CA ARG A 124 32.10 19.03 0.37
C ARG A 124 32.91 19.02 -0.92
N MET A 125 32.21 18.87 -2.04
CA MET A 125 32.80 19.02 -3.36
C MET A 125 32.91 20.49 -3.75
N VAL A 126 33.67 20.76 -4.81
CA VAL A 126 33.77 22.09 -5.42
C VAL A 126 32.37 22.61 -5.78
N LYS A 127 32.13 23.90 -5.53
CA LYS A 127 30.84 24.53 -5.82
C LYS A 127 30.50 24.37 -7.31
N GLY A 128 29.28 23.92 -7.58
CA GLY A 128 28.78 23.66 -8.94
C GLY A 128 28.70 22.18 -9.29
N TYR A 129 29.43 21.31 -8.60
CA TYR A 129 29.37 19.88 -8.83
C TYR A 129 28.09 19.33 -8.21
N GLN A 130 27.14 18.90 -9.04
CA GLN A 130 25.93 18.23 -8.57
C GLN A 130 26.19 16.73 -8.43
N ILE A 131 25.89 16.19 -7.26
CA ILE A 131 26.00 14.76 -6.98
C ILE A 131 24.72 14.08 -7.45
N GLY A 132 24.88 13.06 -8.29
CA GLY A 132 23.77 12.23 -8.76
C GLY A 132 23.54 11.05 -7.83
N ASN A 133 24.56 10.22 -7.65
CA ASN A 133 24.47 8.97 -6.90
C ASN A 133 25.65 8.81 -5.95
N VAL A 134 25.38 8.15 -4.83
CA VAL A 134 26.37 7.77 -3.83
C VAL A 134 26.20 6.29 -3.55
N LEU A 135 27.29 5.54 -3.55
CA LEU A 135 27.31 4.08 -3.36
C LEU A 135 28.53 3.67 -2.56
N PHE A 136 28.33 2.90 -1.50
CA PHE A 136 29.43 2.27 -0.77
C PHE A 136 30.02 1.12 -1.59
N ARG A 137 31.34 0.99 -1.57
CA ARG A 137 32.00 -0.20 -2.10
C ARG A 137 31.84 -1.34 -1.09
N PRO A 138 31.38 -2.53 -1.51
CA PRO A 138 31.36 -3.71 -0.64
C PRO A 138 32.77 -4.08 -0.19
N TYR A 139 32.93 -4.48 1.08
CA TYR A 139 34.17 -5.01 1.69
C TYR A 139 35.35 -4.04 1.80
N GLU A 140 35.17 -2.79 1.36
CA GLU A 140 36.18 -1.74 1.40
C GLU A 140 35.63 -0.50 2.12
N ASP A 141 36.55 0.27 2.72
CA ASP A 141 36.22 1.53 3.38
C ASP A 141 36.15 2.72 2.39
N ILE A 142 35.45 2.51 1.27
CA ILE A 142 35.38 3.48 0.16
C ILE A 142 33.93 3.83 -0.17
N LEU A 143 33.66 5.12 -0.31
CA LEU A 143 32.41 5.66 -0.84
C LEU A 143 32.64 6.22 -2.23
N GLY A 144 31.94 5.65 -3.22
CA GLY A 144 31.87 6.19 -4.56
C GLY A 144 30.82 7.29 -4.66
N ILE A 145 31.21 8.43 -5.23
CA ILE A 145 30.36 9.60 -5.46
C ILE A 145 30.35 9.87 -6.97
N GLY A 146 29.20 9.64 -7.60
CA GLY A 146 28.96 10.03 -8.99
C GLY A 146 28.44 11.45 -9.04
N HIS A 147 29.16 12.35 -9.71
CA HIS A 147 28.80 13.75 -9.86
C HIS A 147 28.80 14.17 -11.33
N SER A 148 28.22 15.34 -11.64
CA SER A 148 28.13 15.88 -13.01
C SER A 148 29.43 15.83 -13.83
N MET A 149 30.59 16.04 -13.21
CA MET A 149 31.89 16.05 -13.89
C MET A 149 32.61 14.68 -13.96
N GLY A 150 32.00 13.60 -13.46
CA GLY A 150 32.65 12.28 -13.39
C GLY A 150 32.42 11.53 -12.08
N LEU A 151 33.42 10.78 -11.65
CA LEU A 151 33.36 9.96 -10.44
C LEU A 151 34.53 10.30 -9.51
N SER A 152 34.21 10.49 -8.24
CA SER A 152 35.18 10.68 -7.16
C SER A 152 34.95 9.62 -6.09
N SER A 153 36.01 9.06 -5.54
CA SER A 153 35.94 8.18 -4.37
C SER A 153 36.52 8.88 -3.15
N ILE A 154 35.90 8.67 -1.99
CA ILE A 154 36.43 9.12 -0.69
C ILE A 154 36.56 7.93 0.24
N LEU A 155 37.53 8.00 1.15
CA LEU A 155 37.73 6.98 2.18
C LEU A 155 36.79 7.25 3.35
N VAL A 156 36.02 6.24 3.76
CA VAL A 156 35.07 6.30 4.87
C VAL A 156 35.43 5.18 5.86
N PRO A 157 36.18 5.47 6.92
CA PRO A 157 36.64 4.44 7.84
C PRO A 157 35.48 3.71 8.53
N GLY A 158 35.55 2.38 8.52
CA GLY A 158 34.55 1.52 9.13
C GLY A 158 33.23 1.43 8.35
N SER A 159 33.25 1.65 7.04
CA SER A 159 32.09 1.40 6.18
C SER A 159 32.00 -0.07 5.76
N GLY A 160 33.11 -0.66 5.33
CA GLY A 160 33.18 -2.01 4.81
C GLY A 160 33.17 -3.08 5.90
N GLU A 161 32.60 -4.24 5.56
CA GLU A 161 32.74 -5.46 6.34
C GLU A 161 34.11 -6.10 6.06
N PRO A 162 35.02 -6.17 7.06
CA PRO A 162 36.39 -6.64 6.84
C PRO A 162 36.45 -8.15 6.64
N ASN A 163 35.53 -8.88 7.26
CA ASN A 163 35.47 -10.33 7.23
C ASN A 163 34.43 -10.76 6.20
N PHE A 164 34.87 -10.99 4.97
CA PHE A 164 33.98 -11.46 3.91
C PHE A 164 33.93 -12.99 3.87
N ASP A 165 32.76 -13.54 3.56
CA ASP A 165 32.59 -14.96 3.31
C ASP A 165 32.96 -15.28 1.86
N THR A 166 34.04 -16.06 1.70
CA THR A 166 34.59 -16.42 0.39
C THR A 166 33.64 -17.30 -0.44
N PHE A 167 32.72 -18.03 0.18
CA PHE A 167 31.75 -18.86 -0.54
C PHE A 167 30.56 -18.05 -1.06
N VAL A 168 30.19 -16.97 -0.37
CA VAL A 168 29.08 -16.10 -0.78
C VAL A 168 29.59 -15.06 -1.77
N ASP A 169 30.56 -14.23 -1.37
CA ASP A 169 31.06 -13.10 -2.15
C ASP A 169 32.55 -12.90 -1.90
N ASN A 170 33.37 -13.35 -2.87
CA ASN A 170 34.82 -13.21 -2.85
C ASN A 170 35.27 -12.05 -3.75
N PRO A 171 35.84 -10.96 -3.20
CA PRO A 171 36.40 -9.86 -4.00
C PRO A 171 37.60 -10.28 -4.85
N ILE A 172 38.32 -11.32 -4.44
CA ILE A 172 39.57 -11.79 -5.06
C ILE A 172 39.31 -13.15 -5.73
N GLU A 173 38.22 -13.25 -6.49
CA GLU A 173 37.85 -14.50 -7.17
C GLU A 173 38.75 -14.78 -8.39
N THR A 174 39.16 -16.04 -8.52
CA THR A 174 39.83 -16.51 -9.75
C THR A 174 38.80 -16.78 -10.86
N SER A 175 39.25 -16.82 -12.11
CA SER A 175 38.38 -17.15 -13.24
C SER A 175 37.72 -18.53 -13.11
N LYS A 176 38.36 -19.49 -12.43
CA LYS A 176 37.77 -20.81 -12.15
C LYS A 176 36.65 -20.70 -11.11
N GLN A 177 36.92 -20.06 -9.98
CA GLN A 177 35.94 -19.84 -8.91
C GLN A 177 34.71 -19.08 -9.41
N ARG A 178 34.90 -18.05 -10.24
CA ARG A 178 33.78 -17.29 -10.84
C ARG A 178 32.85 -18.18 -11.66
N ARG A 179 33.40 -19.06 -12.51
CA ARG A 179 32.61 -20.00 -13.32
C ARG A 179 31.85 -20.99 -12.44
N GLU A 180 32.50 -21.56 -11.44
CA GLU A 180 31.88 -22.51 -10.51
C GLU A 180 30.78 -21.85 -9.67
N LYS A 181 31.03 -20.62 -9.17
CA LYS A 181 30.05 -19.80 -8.45
C LYS A 181 28.85 -19.45 -9.32
N GLU A 182 29.06 -19.11 -10.59
CA GLU A 182 27.97 -18.85 -11.53
C GLU A 182 27.09 -20.09 -11.72
N VAL A 183 27.70 -21.25 -11.96
CA VAL A 183 26.97 -22.53 -12.06
C VAL A 183 26.21 -22.82 -10.77
N GLN A 184 26.85 -22.67 -9.61
CA GLN A 184 26.20 -22.89 -8.31
C GLN A 184 25.04 -21.91 -8.06
N SER A 185 25.19 -20.65 -8.47
CA SER A 185 24.14 -19.63 -8.35
C SER A 185 22.92 -19.93 -9.23
N LEU A 186 23.14 -20.57 -10.39
CA LEU A 186 22.07 -20.99 -11.29
C LEU A 186 21.35 -22.23 -10.77
N LEU A 187 22.09 -23.19 -10.21
CA LEU A 187 21.51 -24.38 -9.59
C LEU A 187 20.69 -24.04 -8.34
N ASN A 188 21.19 -23.13 -7.51
CA ASN A 188 20.54 -22.70 -6.27
C ASN A 188 19.59 -21.50 -6.46
N LYS A 189 19.24 -21.18 -7.70
CA LYS A 189 18.39 -20.03 -8.01
C LYS A 189 17.02 -20.20 -7.36
N LEU A 190 16.69 -19.31 -6.43
CA LEU A 190 15.40 -19.30 -5.76
C LEU A 190 14.27 -18.94 -6.75
N GLN A 191 13.13 -19.61 -6.59
CA GLN A 191 11.94 -19.33 -7.38
C GLN A 191 11.33 -17.98 -6.97
N PRO A 192 10.72 -17.22 -7.89
CA PRO A 192 10.16 -15.89 -7.57
C PRO A 192 9.02 -15.93 -6.54
N GLU A 193 8.36 -17.08 -6.37
CA GLU A 193 7.26 -17.26 -5.41
C GLU A 193 7.73 -17.30 -3.96
N THR A 194 9.01 -17.61 -3.70
CA THR A 194 9.57 -17.65 -2.34
C THR A 194 9.77 -16.25 -1.75
N ILE A 195 9.69 -15.20 -2.58
CA ILE A 195 9.88 -13.81 -2.15
C ILE A 195 8.70 -13.37 -1.27
N MET A 196 9.02 -13.03 -0.02
CA MET A 196 8.09 -12.63 1.03
C MET A 196 8.66 -11.48 1.85
N LEU A 197 7.83 -10.77 2.63
CA LEU A 197 8.30 -9.72 3.53
C LEU A 197 9.27 -10.29 4.58
N ASN A 198 8.92 -11.46 5.13
CA ASN A 198 9.72 -12.20 6.09
C ASN A 198 10.21 -13.51 5.44
N PRO A 199 11.52 -13.64 5.12
CA PRO A 199 12.07 -14.84 4.48
C PRO A 199 11.94 -16.10 5.33
N ASN A 200 12.06 -15.97 6.66
CA ASN A 200 12.06 -17.11 7.58
C ASN A 200 10.71 -17.84 7.70
N MET A 201 9.63 -17.27 7.15
CA MET A 201 8.27 -17.83 7.28
C MET A 201 7.95 -18.95 6.28
N ILE A 202 8.85 -19.28 5.36
CA ILE A 202 8.60 -20.28 4.29
C ILE A 202 8.24 -21.66 4.87
N ALA A 203 8.85 -22.06 5.98
CA ALA A 203 8.63 -23.36 6.62
C ALA A 203 7.45 -23.38 7.63
N THR A 204 6.78 -22.24 7.84
CA THR A 204 5.70 -22.16 8.84
C THR A 204 4.39 -22.70 8.28
N VAL A 205 3.68 -23.47 9.11
CA VAL A 205 2.35 -23.97 8.76
C VAL A 205 1.39 -22.79 8.72
N ARG A 206 0.59 -22.70 7.64
CA ARG A 206 -0.44 -21.65 7.54
C ARG A 206 -1.48 -21.87 8.64
N PRO A 207 -1.85 -20.85 9.43
CA PRO A 207 -2.99 -20.99 10.33
C PRO A 207 -4.23 -21.31 9.48
N SER A 208 -5.06 -22.23 9.98
CA SER A 208 -6.30 -22.61 9.32
C SER A 208 -7.15 -21.35 9.14
N ARG A 209 -7.34 -20.93 7.88
CA ARG A 209 -8.13 -19.72 7.54
C ARG A 209 -9.63 -19.86 7.85
N LYS A 210 -10.09 -21.06 8.17
CA LYS A 210 -11.45 -21.26 8.62
C LYS A 210 -11.43 -21.11 10.13
N LYS A 211 -12.06 -20.04 10.65
CA LYS A 211 -12.94 -20.26 11.81
C LYS A 211 -13.78 -21.45 11.38
N GLU A 212 -13.57 -22.62 12.00
CA GLU A 212 -14.43 -23.77 11.75
C GLU A 212 -15.86 -23.24 11.77
N LYS A 213 -16.67 -23.61 10.76
CA LYS A 213 -18.06 -23.20 10.75
C LYS A 213 -18.61 -23.65 12.10
N LYS A 214 -18.99 -22.69 12.96
CA LYS A 214 -19.55 -22.99 14.27
C LYS A 214 -20.60 -24.06 14.09
N THR A 215 -20.58 -25.07 14.96
CA THR A 215 -21.55 -26.15 14.84
C THR A 215 -22.97 -25.58 15.00
N LYS A 216 -24.00 -26.25 14.46
CA LYS A 216 -25.39 -25.75 14.56
C LYS A 216 -25.79 -25.46 16.01
N LYS A 217 -25.26 -26.25 16.96
CA LYS A 217 -25.48 -26.11 18.40
C LYS A 217 -24.89 -24.81 18.96
N GLU A 218 -23.66 -24.47 18.61
CA GLU A 218 -23.03 -23.21 19.02
C GLU A 218 -23.77 -21.98 18.47
N ILE A 219 -24.36 -22.09 17.28
CA ILE A 219 -25.16 -21.01 16.68
C ILE A 219 -26.51 -20.85 17.41
N GLU A 220 -27.11 -21.96 17.84
CA GLU A 220 -28.34 -21.96 18.64
C GLU A 220 -28.11 -21.39 20.04
N GLU A 221 -27.02 -21.78 20.71
CA GLU A 221 -26.61 -21.23 22.01
C GLU A 221 -26.35 -19.71 21.93
N GLU A 222 -25.65 -19.24 20.90
CA GLU A 222 -25.43 -17.80 20.68
C GLU A 222 -26.71 -17.02 20.38
N MET A 223 -27.68 -17.66 19.71
CA MET A 223 -29.00 -17.08 19.48
C MET A 223 -29.80 -16.98 20.79
N GLU A 224 -29.70 -18.00 21.66
CA GLU A 224 -30.36 -18.00 22.98
C GLU A 224 -29.76 -16.95 23.91
N ASP A 225 -28.44 -16.84 23.98
CA ASP A 225 -27.72 -15.81 24.74
C ASP A 225 -28.07 -14.40 24.26
N ALA A 226 -28.15 -14.18 22.94
CA ALA A 226 -28.55 -12.89 22.36
C ALA A 226 -30.01 -12.54 22.69
N VAL A 227 -30.89 -13.54 22.76
CA VAL A 227 -32.30 -13.37 23.14
C VAL A 227 -32.43 -13.08 24.64
N GLU A 228 -31.64 -13.72 25.49
CA GLU A 228 -31.62 -13.48 26.92
C GLU A 228 -31.05 -12.10 27.26
N ALA A 229 -29.96 -11.69 26.60
CA ALA A 229 -29.43 -10.34 26.68
C ALA A 229 -30.48 -9.28 26.27
N ALA A 230 -31.22 -9.53 25.19
CA ALA A 230 -32.29 -8.63 24.73
C ALA A 230 -33.49 -8.56 25.70
N LYS A 231 -33.84 -9.67 26.37
CA LYS A 231 -34.90 -9.70 27.39
C LYS A 231 -34.50 -8.91 28.64
N ASN A 232 -33.22 -8.93 28.99
CA ASN A 232 -32.66 -8.28 30.18
C ASN A 232 -32.37 -6.78 30.00
N ILE A 233 -32.67 -6.20 28.83
CA ILE A 233 -32.52 -4.76 28.61
C ILE A 233 -33.51 -3.97 29.48
N GLU A 234 -32.99 -3.15 30.39
CA GLU A 234 -33.77 -2.22 31.19
C GLU A 234 -34.09 -0.94 30.40
N PHE A 235 -35.38 -0.66 30.23
CA PHE A 235 -35.83 0.54 29.53
C PHE A 235 -35.97 1.74 30.47
N LYS A 236 -35.27 2.85 30.14
CA LYS A 236 -35.43 4.13 30.84
C LYS A 236 -36.91 4.56 30.92
N LYS A 237 -37.36 4.98 32.11
CA LYS A 237 -38.72 5.48 32.35
C LYS A 237 -38.92 6.82 31.61
N LYS A 238 -39.94 6.91 30.75
CA LYS A 238 -40.30 8.12 29.99
C LYS A 238 -41.64 8.70 30.46
N THR A 239 -41.80 10.01 30.40
CA THR A 239 -43.02 10.74 30.78
C THR A 239 -44.15 10.62 29.74
N LYS A 240 -45.39 10.96 30.14
CA LYS A 240 -46.58 11.13 29.28
C LYS A 240 -47.02 9.84 28.53
N GLY A 241 -47.33 8.77 29.29
CA GLY A 241 -47.96 7.55 28.75
C GLY A 241 -47.08 6.70 27.80
N ARG A 242 -45.82 7.10 27.56
CA ARG A 242 -44.83 6.36 26.78
C ARG A 242 -44.16 5.22 27.56
N SER A 243 -44.36 5.18 28.88
CA SER A 243 -43.86 4.15 29.81
C SER A 243 -44.91 3.09 30.20
N LYS A 244 -46.09 3.10 29.57
CA LYS A 244 -47.14 2.09 29.81
C LYS A 244 -46.61 0.68 29.57
N ALA A 245 -47.03 -0.27 30.41
CA ALA A 245 -46.59 -1.67 30.38
C ALA A 245 -46.77 -2.31 28.98
N SER A 246 -47.91 -2.06 28.32
CA SER A 246 -48.19 -2.58 26.97
C SER A 246 -47.20 -2.09 25.89
N LYS A 247 -46.71 -0.84 25.99
CA LYS A 247 -45.72 -0.30 25.05
C LYS A 247 -44.30 -0.79 25.33
N ARG A 248 -43.99 -1.11 26.59
CA ARG A 248 -42.71 -1.73 26.97
C ARG A 248 -42.62 -3.18 26.52
N ALA A 249 -43.71 -3.94 26.63
CA ALA A 249 -43.80 -5.32 26.15
C ALA A 249 -43.54 -5.38 24.63
N LYS A 250 -44.27 -4.58 23.83
CA LYS A 250 -44.06 -4.49 22.37
C LYS A 250 -42.62 -4.13 21.99
N LYS A 251 -42.00 -3.19 22.71
CA LYS A 251 -40.62 -2.79 22.43
C LYS A 251 -39.60 -3.89 22.77
N ARG A 252 -39.83 -4.64 23.86
CA ARG A 252 -38.99 -5.79 24.23
C ARG A 252 -39.11 -6.91 23.19
N GLU A 253 -40.31 -7.16 22.67
CA GLU A 253 -40.54 -8.09 21.55
C GLU A 253 -39.81 -7.66 20.27
N GLU A 254 -39.85 -6.38 19.92
CA GLU A 254 -39.10 -5.83 18.77
C GLU A 254 -37.57 -6.00 18.91
N GLU A 255 -37.03 -5.81 20.12
CA GLU A 255 -35.60 -5.96 20.38
C GLU A 255 -35.17 -7.44 20.36
N VAL A 256 -36.01 -8.35 20.86
CA VAL A 256 -35.80 -9.81 20.71
C VAL A 256 -35.86 -10.23 19.24
N LEU A 257 -36.81 -9.70 18.46
CA LEU A 257 -36.87 -9.97 17.00
C LEU A 257 -35.63 -9.42 16.29
N LYS A 258 -35.14 -8.25 16.69
CA LYS A 258 -33.92 -7.65 16.13
C LYS A 258 -32.67 -8.48 16.46
N ALA A 259 -32.59 -9.07 17.66
CA ALA A 259 -31.52 -9.97 18.07
C ALA A 259 -31.55 -11.30 17.30
N LYS A 260 -32.73 -11.83 16.97
CA LYS A 260 -32.90 -13.08 16.19
C LYS A 260 -32.63 -12.95 14.69
N ARG A 261 -32.89 -11.77 14.10
CA ARG A 261 -32.72 -11.51 12.65
C ARG A 261 -31.38 -11.97 12.05
N PRO A 262 -30.20 -11.61 12.59
CA PRO A 262 -28.93 -12.00 11.98
C PRO A 262 -28.70 -13.52 11.94
N PHE A 263 -29.27 -14.28 12.89
CA PHE A 263 -29.18 -15.75 12.91
C PHE A 263 -30.15 -16.40 11.92
N LEU A 264 -31.36 -15.84 11.79
CA LEU A 264 -32.35 -16.23 10.77
C LEU A 264 -31.84 -15.95 9.35
N ASP A 265 -31.21 -14.80 9.11
CA ASP A 265 -30.62 -14.45 7.81
C ASP A 265 -29.47 -15.40 7.46
N GLN A 266 -28.63 -15.77 8.44
CA GLN A 266 -27.58 -16.79 8.26
C GLN A 266 -28.13 -18.20 8.05
N GLN A 267 -29.24 -18.57 8.70
CA GLN A 267 -29.94 -19.83 8.42
C GLN A 267 -30.51 -19.83 7.00
N ASN A 268 -31.16 -18.75 6.57
CA ASN A 268 -31.70 -18.62 5.22
C ASN A 268 -30.61 -18.66 4.13
N GLU A 269 -29.46 -18.04 4.38
CA GLU A 269 -28.30 -18.09 3.48
C GLU A 269 -27.65 -19.48 3.42
N ASN A 270 -27.59 -20.20 4.56
CA ASN A 270 -26.99 -21.55 4.64
C ASN A 270 -27.92 -22.66 4.14
N ASP A 271 -29.21 -22.58 4.44
CA ASP A 271 -30.21 -23.55 4.00
C ASP A 271 -30.52 -23.43 2.52
N GLY A 272 -30.05 -22.35 1.88
CA GLY A 272 -29.90 -22.25 0.44
C GLY A 272 -31.00 -23.00 -0.27
N ARG A 273 -32.27 -22.66 -0.01
CA ARG A 273 -33.27 -22.87 -1.05
C ARG A 273 -32.65 -22.13 -2.21
N PRO A 274 -32.26 -22.82 -3.30
CA PRO A 274 -32.00 -22.06 -4.49
C PRO A 274 -33.32 -21.31 -4.68
N ASP A 275 -33.26 -19.99 -4.65
CA ASP A 275 -34.08 -19.25 -5.58
C ASP A 275 -33.67 -19.82 -6.94
N LYS A 276 -34.29 -20.97 -7.27
CA LYS A 276 -34.70 -21.23 -8.61
C LYS A 276 -35.45 -19.94 -8.92
N LYS A 277 -34.76 -19.04 -9.61
CA LYS A 277 -35.22 -18.66 -10.93
C LYS A 277 -35.60 -19.96 -11.63
N GLN A 278 -36.75 -20.53 -11.27
CA GLN A 278 -37.61 -21.12 -12.25
C GLN A 278 -37.65 -20.02 -13.28
N ARG A 279 -37.07 -20.29 -14.44
CA ARG A 279 -37.48 -19.56 -15.63
C ARG A 279 -38.97 -19.83 -15.67
N VAL A 280 -39.75 -18.93 -15.07
CA VAL A 280 -41.20 -18.96 -15.18
C VAL A 280 -41.41 -18.50 -16.61
N THR A 281 -41.34 -19.45 -17.54
CA THR A 281 -42.09 -19.38 -18.78
C THR A 281 -43.55 -19.51 -18.37
N GLU A 282 -44.12 -18.42 -17.88
CA GLU A 282 -45.54 -18.14 -17.73
C GLU A 282 -45.65 -16.78 -17.03
N GLU A 283 -46.30 -15.86 -17.71
CA GLU A 283 -46.48 -14.48 -17.29
C GLU A 283 -47.27 -14.44 -15.97
N ILE A 284 -46.58 -14.32 -14.84
CA ILE A 284 -47.22 -13.94 -13.59
C ILE A 284 -47.62 -12.48 -13.74
N GLU A 285 -48.87 -12.22 -14.10
CA GLU A 285 -49.43 -10.89 -14.15
C GLU A 285 -49.34 -10.23 -12.77
N LEU A 286 -48.50 -9.20 -12.68
CA LEU A 286 -48.44 -8.34 -11.50
C LEU A 286 -49.85 -7.74 -11.25
N PRO A 287 -50.31 -7.63 -9.99
CA PRO A 287 -51.56 -6.96 -9.66
C PRO A 287 -51.62 -5.57 -10.29
N LYS A 288 -52.79 -5.14 -10.77
CA LYS A 288 -53.02 -3.91 -11.56
C LYS A 288 -52.35 -2.64 -10.98
N ALA A 289 -52.22 -2.57 -9.66
CA ALA A 289 -51.55 -1.47 -8.94
C ALA A 289 -50.03 -1.40 -9.15
N LEU A 290 -49.36 -2.53 -9.38
CA LEU A 290 -47.91 -2.64 -9.51
C LEU A 290 -47.43 -2.59 -10.97
N GLN A 291 -48.32 -2.80 -11.94
CA GLN A 291 -48.02 -2.72 -13.36
C GLN A 291 -47.47 -1.34 -13.78
N ARG A 292 -47.87 -0.26 -13.10
CA ARG A 292 -47.37 1.11 -13.37
C ARG A 292 -45.86 1.30 -13.12
N PHE A 293 -45.24 0.40 -12.34
CA PHE A 293 -43.81 0.47 -12.01
C PHE A 293 -42.95 -0.47 -12.86
N ALA A 294 -43.56 -1.34 -13.68
CA ALA A 294 -42.86 -2.37 -14.44
C ALA A 294 -42.18 -1.86 -15.73
N LYS A 295 -42.58 -0.68 -16.24
CA LYS A 295 -42.01 -0.11 -17.48
C LYS A 295 -41.12 1.10 -17.17
N SER A 296 -39.83 0.86 -16.92
CA SER A 296 -38.76 1.73 -17.45
C SER A 296 -37.40 1.04 -17.32
N ARG A 297 -36.92 0.52 -18.46
CA ARG A 297 -35.51 0.46 -18.89
C ARG A 297 -35.41 -0.51 -20.05
N GLN A 298 -35.29 0.02 -21.28
CA GLN A 298 -34.24 -0.33 -22.25
C GLN A 298 -34.54 0.30 -23.61
N GLY A 299 -33.49 0.81 -24.27
CA GLY A 299 -33.46 0.84 -25.73
C GLY A 299 -32.72 1.97 -26.44
N TRP A 300 -31.52 2.41 -26.03
CA TRP A 300 -30.59 3.13 -26.94
C TRP A 300 -29.19 2.51 -26.88
N SER A 301 -28.96 1.53 -27.75
CA SER A 301 -27.70 0.91 -28.20
C SER A 301 -28.18 -0.21 -29.13
N THR A 302 -27.94 -0.31 -30.43
CA THR A 302 -26.77 0.06 -31.23
C THR A 302 -27.16 -0.25 -32.69
N ARG A 303 -26.90 0.66 -33.64
CA ARG A 303 -26.51 0.39 -35.04
C ARG A 303 -26.45 1.70 -35.81
N PHE A 304 -25.26 2.31 -35.87
CA PHE A 304 -24.76 2.90 -37.11
C PHE A 304 -23.25 2.79 -37.09
N SER A 305 -22.77 1.71 -37.68
CA SER A 305 -21.40 1.54 -38.13
C SER A 305 -21.29 2.15 -39.53
N ILE A 306 -20.24 2.96 -39.70
CA ILE A 306 -19.45 3.11 -40.93
C ILE A 306 -20.14 3.88 -42.07
N PHE A 307 -19.94 5.19 -42.06
CA PHE A 307 -19.44 5.92 -43.24
C PHE A 307 -18.39 6.91 -42.74
N VAL A 308 -17.11 6.59 -42.97
CA VAL A 308 -15.99 7.51 -42.85
C VAL A 308 -15.80 8.11 -44.24
N PHE A 309 -15.84 9.42 -44.38
CA PHE A 309 -14.79 10.22 -45.04
C PHE A 309 -15.18 11.72 -45.08
N ALA A 310 -14.18 12.55 -44.76
CA ALA A 310 -13.96 13.94 -45.18
C ALA A 310 -14.35 15.13 -44.25
N ALA A 311 -13.30 15.93 -43.99
CA ALA A 311 -13.23 17.38 -43.77
C ALA A 311 -13.66 17.94 -42.39
N ILE A 312 -12.73 18.39 -41.52
CA ILE A 312 -11.92 19.62 -41.54
C ILE A 312 -12.70 20.89 -41.06
N SER A 313 -12.38 21.29 -39.82
CA SER A 313 -12.23 22.67 -39.29
C SER A 313 -13.43 23.58 -38.96
N PHE A 314 -13.14 24.50 -38.03
CA PHE A 314 -13.87 25.69 -37.53
C PHE A 314 -15.01 25.41 -36.53
N SER A 315 -14.85 25.66 -35.22
CA SER A 315 -14.60 26.95 -34.52
C SER A 315 -15.68 28.01 -34.77
N SER A 316 -16.31 28.46 -33.68
CA SER A 316 -16.91 29.78 -33.42
C SER A 316 -18.44 29.86 -33.23
N LEU A 317 -18.81 30.81 -32.35
CA LEU A 317 -20.12 31.41 -32.04
C LEU A 317 -21.06 30.67 -31.07
N VAL A 318 -21.06 31.04 -29.79
CA VAL A 318 -21.73 32.21 -29.14
C VAL A 318 -23.19 31.89 -28.82
N CYS A 319 -23.48 31.79 -27.52
CA CYS A 319 -24.79 32.14 -26.94
C CYS A 319 -24.59 32.45 -25.44
N ILE A 320 -24.29 33.73 -25.18
CA ILE A 320 -24.51 34.44 -23.92
C ILE A 320 -25.96 34.98 -23.97
N VAL A 321 -26.69 34.92 -22.85
CA VAL A 321 -27.60 35.94 -22.27
C VAL A 321 -28.42 35.21 -21.18
N SER A 322 -28.00 35.29 -19.91
CA SER A 322 -28.43 36.25 -18.88
C SER A 322 -29.78 35.90 -18.23
N CYS A 323 -29.75 35.54 -16.95
CA CYS A 323 -30.86 35.80 -16.04
C CYS A 323 -30.31 35.96 -14.61
N SER A 324 -30.00 37.22 -14.26
CA SER A 324 -29.67 37.65 -12.90
C SER A 324 -30.97 37.99 -12.15
N TRP A 325 -31.12 37.45 -10.95
CA TRP A 325 -32.09 37.93 -9.97
C TRP A 325 -31.36 38.38 -8.71
N GLN A 326 -31.74 39.55 -8.24
CA GLN A 326 -31.00 40.44 -7.37
C GLN A 326 -31.84 40.68 -6.11
N ILE A 327 -31.29 40.36 -4.93
CA ILE A 327 -31.83 40.83 -3.65
C ILE A 327 -30.62 41.18 -2.78
N TYR A 328 -30.40 42.48 -2.55
CA TYR A 328 -29.57 42.98 -1.46
C TYR A 328 -30.33 44.12 -0.78
N ALA A 329 -30.51 43.98 0.53
CA ALA A 329 -31.13 44.95 1.41
C ALA A 329 -30.07 45.88 2.02
N VAL A 330 -30.46 47.14 2.16
CA VAL A 330 -29.74 48.31 2.69
C VAL A 330 -29.89 48.40 4.21
N LEU A 331 -28.86 48.88 4.91
CA LEU A 331 -28.89 49.74 6.13
C LEU A 331 -27.43 50.01 6.57
N ASN A 332 -26.84 51.17 6.24
CA ASN A 332 -26.70 52.39 7.07
C ASN A 332 -26.00 52.19 8.43
N PHE A 333 -24.68 52.44 8.50
CA PHE A 333 -24.06 53.66 9.05
C PHE A 333 -22.58 53.71 8.67
#